data_AF-A0A381VKC1-F1
#
_entry.id   AF-A0A381VKC1-F1
#
_cell.length_a   1.000
_cell.length_b   1.000
_cell.length_c   1.000
_cell.angle_alpha   90.00
_cell.angle_beta   90.00
_cell.angle_gamma   90.00
#
_symmetry.space_group_name_H-M   'P 1'
#
loop_
_entity.id
_entity.type
_entity.pdbx_description
1 polymer ?
#
loop_
_entity_poly.entity_id
_entity_poly.type
_entity_poly.pdbx_seq_one_letter_code
_entity_poly.pdbx_strand_id
1 'polypeptide(L)'
;MHGGLAHIIFNMWFLWIFGDNIESVFGHKRYLLFYLLCGIGAGLAQIQINPESVIPMVGASGAIAGVLGAYLFRFPHATVHVLVILIIFITFIRVPAMIVIGFWFLSNLTAGIGTLGIEEAGGTAWFAHIGGFVSGVLFNYLFKMVRIE
;
A
#
# COMPACT_ATOMS: atom_id res chain seq x y z
N MET A 1 11.95 5.21 8.66
CA MET A 1 13.21 4.81 7.98
C MET A 1 12.89 4.46 6.53
N HIS A 2 13.74 4.81 5.57
CA HIS A 2 13.54 4.52 4.13
C HIS A 2 14.85 4.03 3.52
N GLY A 3 14.79 3.03 2.64
CA GLY A 3 15.96 2.42 2.00
C GLY A 3 16.64 3.27 0.91
N GLY A 4 16.22 4.53 0.71
CA GLY A 4 16.80 5.44 -0.28
C GLY A 4 15.88 6.60 -0.65
N LEU A 5 16.38 7.53 -1.48
CA LEU A 5 15.65 8.74 -1.89
C LEU A 5 14.38 8.42 -2.71
N ALA A 6 14.48 7.53 -3.69
CA ALA A 6 13.32 7.10 -4.48
C ALA A 6 12.24 6.47 -3.57
N HIS A 7 12.65 5.67 -2.59
CA HIS A 7 11.72 5.01 -1.67
C HIS A 7 10.91 6.02 -0.85
N ILE A 8 11.55 7.05 -0.28
CA ILE A 8 10.80 8.09 0.45
C ILE A 8 9.91 8.92 -0.48
N ILE A 9 10.40 9.29 -1.67
CA ILE A 9 9.62 10.07 -2.64
C ILE A 9 8.34 9.33 -3.02
N PHE A 10 8.44 8.04 -3.38
CA PHE A 10 7.26 7.26 -3.73
C PHE A 10 6.31 7.11 -2.54
N ASN A 11 6.79 6.82 -1.33
CA ASN A 11 5.91 6.73 -0.16
C ASN A 11 5.13 8.03 0.09
N MET A 12 5.80 9.18 0.01
CA MET A 12 5.13 10.46 0.19
C MET A 12 4.17 10.78 -0.97
N TRP A 13 4.54 10.40 -2.19
CA TRP A 13 3.68 10.59 -3.35
C TRP A 13 2.38 9.77 -3.24
N PHE A 14 2.46 8.50 -2.86
CA PHE A 14 1.28 7.67 -2.62
C PHE A 14 0.40 8.23 -1.49
N LEU A 15 1.01 8.68 -0.38
CA LEU A 15 0.25 9.32 0.69
C LEU A 15 -0.42 10.61 0.24
N TRP A 16 0.23 11.40 -0.61
CA TRP A 16 -0.33 12.64 -1.11
C TRP A 16 -1.51 12.42 -2.08
N ILE A 17 -1.49 11.35 -2.89
CA ILE A 17 -2.58 11.04 -3.81
C ILE A 17 -3.78 10.40 -3.10
N PHE A 18 -3.53 9.50 -2.13
CA PHE A 18 -4.58 8.60 -1.61
C PHE A 18 -4.87 8.81 -0.13
N GLY A 19 -3.93 9.36 0.63
CA GLY A 19 -4.01 9.46 2.09
C GLY A 19 -5.05 10.46 2.56
N ASP A 20 -5.14 11.63 1.93
CA ASP A 20 -6.07 12.71 2.29
C ASP A 20 -7.56 12.27 2.17
N ASN A 21 -7.90 11.52 1.13
CA ASN A 21 -9.24 10.98 0.92
C ASN A 21 -9.61 9.96 2.02
N ILE A 22 -8.67 9.16 2.48
CA ILE A 22 -8.94 8.17 3.55
C ILE A 22 -8.94 8.84 4.92
N GLU A 23 -8.06 9.81 5.14
CA GLU A 23 -8.03 10.60 6.36
C GLU A 23 -9.31 11.43 6.52
N SER A 24 -9.82 12.07 5.48
CA SER A 24 -11.09 12.80 5.52
C SER A 24 -12.29 11.90 5.85
N VAL A 25 -12.25 10.63 5.43
CA VAL A 25 -13.28 9.64 5.73
C VAL A 25 -13.23 9.16 7.18
N PHE A 26 -12.04 8.98 7.75
CA PHE A 26 -11.88 8.44 9.10
C PHE A 26 -11.75 9.53 10.18
N GLY A 27 -11.29 10.72 9.83
CA GLY A 27 -10.79 11.74 10.73
C GLY A 27 -9.36 11.44 11.21
N HIS A 28 -8.60 12.49 11.51
CA HIS A 28 -7.16 12.44 11.79
C HIS A 28 -6.72 11.35 12.78
N LYS A 29 -7.39 11.24 13.94
CA LYS A 29 -7.02 10.27 14.99
C LYS A 29 -7.23 8.82 14.55
N ARG A 30 -8.36 8.54 13.89
CA ARG A 30 -8.68 7.19 13.42
C ARG A 30 -7.83 6.80 12.23
N TYR A 31 -7.52 7.76 11.35
CA TYR A 31 -6.58 7.55 10.26
C TYR A 31 -5.19 7.16 10.76
N LEU A 32 -4.67 7.86 11.78
CA LEU A 32 -3.39 7.50 12.40
C LEU A 32 -3.41 6.08 12.96
N LEU A 33 -4.46 5.72 13.73
CA LEU A 33 -4.60 4.36 14.27
C LEU A 33 -4.71 3.32 13.15
N PHE A 34 -5.55 3.57 12.16
CA PHE A 34 -5.72 2.71 10.98
C PHE A 34 -4.38 2.49 10.27
N TYR A 35 -3.62 3.55 10.04
CA TYR A 35 -2.31 3.50 9.38
C TYR A 35 -1.32 2.64 10.16
N LEU A 36 -1.24 2.83 11.48
CA LEU A 36 -0.38 2.02 12.35
C LEU A 36 -0.78 0.55 12.36
N LEU A 37 -2.08 0.25 12.45
CA LEU A 37 -2.59 -1.12 12.40
C LEU A 37 -2.29 -1.80 11.06
N CYS A 38 -2.42 -1.07 9.94
CA CYS A 38 -2.02 -1.59 8.63
C CYS A 38 -0.51 -1.87 8.57
N GLY A 39 0.31 -1.01 9.17
CA GLY A 39 1.76 -1.23 9.28
C GLY A 39 2.11 -2.48 10.09
N ILE A 40 1.40 -2.71 11.20
CA ILE A 40 1.55 -3.94 12.00
C ILE A 40 1.15 -5.17 11.18
N GLY A 41 -0.01 -5.13 10.52
CA GLY A 41 -0.47 -6.23 9.67
C GLY A 41 0.47 -6.53 8.51
N ALA A 42 1.06 -5.50 7.89
CA ALA A 42 2.11 -5.64 6.89
C ALA A 42 3.34 -6.37 7.45
N GLY A 43 3.84 -5.95 8.62
CA GLY A 43 4.99 -6.59 9.24
C GLY A 43 4.74 -8.05 9.61
N LEU A 44 3.57 -8.34 10.20
CA LEU A 44 3.18 -9.71 10.54
C LEU A 44 3.10 -10.61 9.30
N ALA A 45 2.57 -10.11 8.19
CA ALA A 45 2.48 -10.87 6.95
C ALA A 45 3.86 -11.21 6.38
N GLN A 46 4.82 -10.26 6.39
CA GLN A 46 6.18 -10.53 5.95
C GLN A 46 6.89 -11.54 6.86
N ILE A 47 6.78 -11.38 8.18
CA ILE A 47 7.37 -12.30 9.17
C ILE A 47 6.79 -13.70 9.00
N GLN A 48 5.49 -13.84 8.73
CA GLN A 48 4.87 -15.14 8.56
C GLN A 48 5.41 -15.90 7.35
N ILE A 49 5.78 -15.20 6.28
CA ILE A 49 6.29 -15.82 5.05
C ILE A 49 7.78 -16.14 5.16
N ASN A 50 8.56 -15.27 5.81
CA ASN A 50 10.00 -15.47 5.98
C ASN A 50 10.45 -15.14 7.41
N PRO A 51 10.13 -16.01 8.39
CA PRO A 51 10.38 -15.75 9.80
C PRO A 51 11.87 -15.77 10.16
N GLU A 52 12.69 -16.45 9.35
CA GLU A 52 14.13 -16.58 9.54
C GLU A 52 14.93 -15.50 8.79
N SER A 53 14.25 -14.58 8.08
CA SER A 53 14.94 -13.52 7.34
C SER A 53 15.71 -12.61 8.29
N VAL A 54 17.02 -12.52 8.05
CA VAL A 54 17.91 -11.58 8.74
C VAL A 54 17.95 -10.21 8.06
N ILE A 55 17.27 -10.06 6.91
CA ILE A 55 17.24 -8.81 6.16
C ILE A 55 16.19 -7.89 6.82
N PRO A 56 16.59 -6.71 7.32
CA PRO A 56 15.66 -5.82 7.99
C PRO A 56 14.65 -5.25 7.01
N MET A 57 13.37 -5.42 7.33
CA MET A 57 12.29 -4.74 6.62
C MET A 57 12.23 -3.27 7.07
N VAL A 58 12.39 -2.36 6.12
CA VAL A 58 12.41 -0.92 6.38
C VAL A 58 11.50 -0.19 5.40
N GLY A 59 10.50 0.54 5.91
CA GLY A 59 9.68 1.41 5.08
C GLY A 59 8.28 1.62 5.63
N ALA A 60 7.64 2.68 5.16
CA ALA A 60 6.25 2.99 5.47
C ALA A 60 5.26 2.34 4.47
N SER A 61 5.79 1.76 3.39
CA SER A 61 5.04 1.29 2.23
C SER A 61 4.01 0.21 2.55
N GLY A 62 4.24 -0.65 3.55
CA GLY A 62 3.25 -1.62 4.01
C GLY A 62 2.00 -0.96 4.60
N ALA A 63 2.17 0.08 5.43
CA ALA A 63 1.04 0.85 5.97
C ALA A 63 0.30 1.61 4.85
N ILE A 64 1.05 2.18 3.91
CA ILE A 64 0.51 2.86 2.72
C ILE A 64 -0.27 1.88 1.84
N ALA A 65 0.20 0.63 1.70
CA ALA A 65 -0.55 -0.41 1.00
C ALA A 65 -1.93 -0.62 1.64
N GLY A 66 -2.02 -0.53 2.98
CA GLY A 66 -3.32 -0.53 3.68
C GLY A 66 -4.21 0.65 3.33
N VAL A 67 -3.64 1.86 3.21
CA VAL A 67 -4.37 3.04 2.71
C VAL A 67 -4.94 2.76 1.30
N LEU A 68 -4.14 2.17 0.41
CA LEU A 68 -4.60 1.78 -0.93
C LEU A 68 -5.71 0.73 -0.89
N GLY A 69 -5.60 -0.25 0.01
CA GLY A 69 -6.62 -1.26 0.24
C GLY A 69 -7.96 -0.63 0.63
N ALA A 70 -7.96 0.30 1.59
CA ALA A 70 -9.16 1.05 1.96
C ALA A 70 -9.68 1.93 0.81
N TYR A 71 -8.78 2.60 0.08
CA TYR A 71 -9.13 3.48 -1.04
C TYR A 71 -9.84 2.73 -2.16
N LEU A 72 -9.36 1.54 -2.54
CA LEU A 72 -9.97 0.73 -3.59
C LEU A 72 -11.48 0.50 -3.35
N PHE A 73 -11.88 0.26 -2.10
CA PHE A 73 -13.28 -0.01 -1.76
C PHE A 73 -14.11 1.25 -1.50
N ARG A 74 -13.48 2.36 -1.08
CA ARG A 74 -14.18 3.63 -0.82
C ARG A 74 -14.38 4.46 -2.08
N PHE A 75 -13.40 4.43 -2.97
CA PHE A 75 -13.32 5.32 -4.14
C PHE A 75 -12.96 4.56 -5.43
N PRO A 76 -13.62 3.43 -5.77
CA PRO A 76 -13.20 2.58 -6.90
C PRO A 76 -13.22 3.33 -8.25
N HIS A 77 -14.15 4.26 -8.42
CA HIS A 77 -14.35 5.03 -9.65
C HIS A 77 -13.68 6.43 -9.63
N ALA A 78 -13.00 6.81 -8.55
CA ALA A 78 -12.24 8.05 -8.53
C ALA A 78 -11.11 7.97 -9.58
N THR A 79 -10.84 9.07 -10.28
CA THR A 79 -9.83 9.06 -11.35
C THR A 79 -8.48 9.54 -10.84
N VAL A 80 -7.45 8.74 -11.06
CA VAL A 80 -6.05 9.08 -10.81
C VAL A 80 -5.41 9.54 -12.11
N HIS A 81 -4.65 10.63 -12.07
CA HIS A 81 -3.86 11.08 -13.22
C HIS A 81 -2.57 10.24 -13.28
N VAL A 82 -2.46 9.41 -14.31
CA VAL A 82 -1.31 8.53 -14.54
C VAL A 82 -0.45 9.15 -15.62
N LEU A 83 0.83 9.34 -15.30
CA LEU A 83 1.85 9.75 -16.27
C LEU A 83 2.17 8.56 -17.19
N VAL A 84 2.02 8.77 -18.49
CA VAL A 84 2.36 7.78 -19.53
C VAL A 84 3.48 8.38 -20.38
N ILE A 85 4.59 7.64 -20.47
CA ILE A 85 5.76 8.01 -21.27
C ILE A 85 5.90 6.99 -22.39
N LEU A 86 5.55 7.37 -23.62
CA LEU A 86 5.68 6.57 -24.84
C LEU A 86 6.83 7.09 -25.70
N ILE A 87 8.05 6.62 -25.43
CA ILE A 87 9.32 6.98 -26.09
C ILE A 87 9.60 8.50 -26.03
N ILE A 88 8.90 9.30 -26.84
CA ILE A 88 8.98 10.77 -26.89
C ILE A 88 7.68 11.47 -26.46
N PHE A 89 6.57 10.76 -26.33
CA PHE A 89 5.27 11.34 -25.94
C PHE A 89 5.06 11.20 -24.45
N ILE A 90 5.06 12.32 -23.74
CA ILE A 90 4.77 12.41 -22.30
C ILE A 90 3.38 13.01 -22.16
N THR A 91 2.43 12.23 -21.64
CA THR A 91 1.05 12.71 -21.42
C THR A 91 0.49 12.17 -20.11
N PHE A 92 -0.56 12.82 -19.60
CA PHE A 92 -1.33 12.34 -18.46
C PHE A 92 -2.66 11.78 -18.94
N ILE A 93 -2.96 10.55 -18.52
CA ILE A 93 -4.27 9.94 -18.73
C ILE A 93 -5.01 9.82 -17.40
N ARG A 94 -6.34 9.88 -17.45
CA ARG A 94 -7.19 9.65 -16.27
C ARG A 94 -7.59 8.20 -16.23
N VAL A 95 -7.22 7.51 -15.16
CA VAL A 95 -7.50 6.08 -14.98
C VAL A 95 -8.28 5.89 -13.68
N PRO A 96 -9.37 5.11 -13.68
CA PRO A 96 -10.06 4.73 -12.45
C PRO A 96 -9.08 4.14 -11.42
N ALA A 97 -9.21 4.58 -10.17
CA ALA A 97 -8.36 4.16 -9.06
C ALA A 97 -8.40 2.64 -8.89
N MET A 98 -9.54 2.00 -9.16
CA MET A 98 -9.62 0.54 -9.10
C MET A 98 -8.67 -0.17 -10.06
N ILE A 99 -8.44 0.40 -11.24
CA ILE A 99 -7.52 -0.17 -12.23
C ILE A 99 -6.09 0.07 -11.77
N VAL A 100 -5.76 1.29 -11.36
CA VAL A 100 -4.40 1.65 -10.91
C VAL A 100 -3.99 0.84 -9.68
N ILE A 101 -4.83 0.84 -8.66
CA ILE A 101 -4.56 0.15 -7.39
C ILE A 101 -4.65 -1.36 -7.59
N GLY A 102 -5.61 -1.85 -8.37
CA GLY A 102 -5.74 -3.28 -8.69
C GLY A 102 -4.50 -3.80 -9.43
N PHE A 103 -4.02 -3.07 -10.43
CA PHE A 103 -2.78 -3.40 -11.14
C PHE A 103 -1.58 -3.39 -10.19
N TRP A 104 -1.45 -2.37 -9.34
CA TRP A 104 -0.39 -2.29 -8.34
C TRP A 104 -0.43 -3.47 -7.36
N PHE A 105 -1.61 -3.87 -6.88
CA PHE A 105 -1.73 -5.01 -5.97
C PHE A 105 -1.38 -6.33 -6.67
N LEU A 106 -1.86 -6.54 -7.89
CA LEU A 106 -1.56 -7.74 -8.67
C LEU A 106 -0.08 -7.85 -9.03
N SER A 107 0.60 -6.74 -9.29
CA SER A 107 2.05 -6.75 -9.54
C SER A 107 2.84 -7.11 -8.29
N ASN A 108 2.46 -6.60 -7.11
CA ASN A 108 3.05 -6.98 -5.84
C ASN A 108 2.79 -8.46 -5.50
N LEU A 109 1.58 -8.96 -5.77
CA LEU A 109 1.23 -10.36 -5.56
C LEU A 109 2.07 -11.28 -6.46
N THR A 110 2.13 -10.97 -7.76
CA THR A 110 2.93 -11.73 -8.73
C THR A 110 4.41 -11.73 -8.36
N ALA A 111 4.95 -10.58 -7.99
CA ALA A 111 6.34 -10.44 -7.58
C ALA A 111 6.63 -11.24 -6.29
N GLY A 112 5.77 -11.14 -5.28
CA GLY A 112 5.91 -11.89 -4.03
C GLY A 112 5.82 -13.41 -4.22
N ILE A 113 4.90 -13.89 -5.05
CA ILE A 113 4.84 -15.32 -5.42
C ILE A 113 6.14 -15.75 -6.10
N GLY A 114 6.68 -14.91 -6.98
CA GLY A 114 7.94 -15.17 -7.68
C GLY A 114 9.17 -15.25 -6.78
N THR A 115 9.12 -14.74 -5.55
CA THR A 115 10.22 -14.83 -4.58
C THR A 115 10.10 -16.01 -3.62
N LEU A 116 9.01 -16.78 -3.65
CA LEU A 116 8.83 -17.94 -2.77
C LEU A 116 9.85 -19.03 -3.07
N GLY A 117 10.55 -19.50 -2.03
CA GLY A 117 11.55 -20.58 -2.14
C GLY A 117 12.90 -20.14 -2.73
N ILE A 118 13.09 -18.84 -2.96
CA ILE A 118 14.39 -18.27 -3.37
C ILE A 118 15.05 -17.67 -2.12
N GLU A 119 16.33 -17.98 -1.89
CA GLU A 119 17.10 -17.30 -0.83
C GLU A 119 17.14 -15.79 -1.11
N GLU A 120 16.63 -15.00 -0.16
CA GLU A 120 16.52 -13.56 -0.32
C GLU A 120 17.93 -12.92 -0.37
N ALA A 121 18.34 -12.48 -1.56
CA ALA A 121 19.20 -11.32 -1.68
C ALA A 121 18.29 -10.09 -1.52
N GLY A 122 18.59 -9.18 -0.59
CA GLY A 122 17.69 -8.10 -0.16
C GLY A 122 16.95 -7.36 -1.29
N GLY A 123 15.78 -6.79 -0.97
CA GLY A 123 14.90 -6.19 -1.97
C GLY A 123 13.59 -5.69 -1.38
N THR A 124 12.54 -5.68 -2.21
CA THR A 124 11.21 -5.24 -1.79
C THR A 124 10.52 -6.33 -0.96
N ALA A 125 10.03 -5.95 0.23
CA ALA A 125 9.22 -6.83 1.08
C ALA A 125 7.78 -6.96 0.51
N TRP A 126 7.62 -7.77 -0.55
CA TRP A 126 6.36 -7.90 -1.28
C TRP A 126 5.20 -8.34 -0.39
N PHE A 127 5.43 -9.27 0.53
CA PHE A 127 4.39 -9.77 1.44
C PHE A 127 3.97 -8.74 2.49
N ALA A 128 4.86 -7.79 2.83
CA ALA A 128 4.47 -6.63 3.61
C ALA A 128 3.44 -5.76 2.89
N HIS A 129 3.62 -5.53 1.58
CA HIS A 129 2.65 -4.78 0.78
C HIS A 129 1.32 -5.51 0.66
N ILE A 130 1.36 -6.82 0.39
CA ILE A 130 0.15 -7.65 0.27
C ILE A 130 -0.61 -7.68 1.61
N GLY A 131 0.10 -7.96 2.71
CA GLY A 131 -0.49 -8.00 4.05
C GLY A 131 -1.02 -6.66 4.52
N GLY A 132 -0.30 -5.58 4.24
CA GLY A 132 -0.75 -4.21 4.50
C GLY A 132 -2.04 -3.90 3.75
N PHE A 133 -2.10 -4.21 2.45
CA PHE A 133 -3.29 -4.02 1.62
C PHE A 133 -4.51 -4.76 2.17
N VAL A 134 -4.37 -6.07 2.45
CA VAL A 134 -5.44 -6.90 3.01
C VAL A 134 -5.88 -6.36 4.38
N SER A 135 -4.92 -5.97 5.23
CA SER A 135 -5.22 -5.35 6.53
C SER A 135 -6.02 -4.07 6.37
N GLY A 136 -5.67 -3.22 5.41
CA GLY A 136 -6.41 -2.00 5.10
C GLY A 136 -7.85 -2.25 4.65
N VAL A 137 -8.06 -3.28 3.81
CA VAL A 137 -9.41 -3.71 3.42
C VAL A 137 -10.22 -4.14 4.65
N LEU A 138 -9.64 -5.00 5.50
CA LEU A 138 -10.31 -5.51 6.70
C LEU A 138 -10.63 -4.39 7.71
N PHE A 139 -9.65 -3.56 8.04
CA PHE A 139 -9.82 -2.47 9.00
C PHE A 139 -10.76 -1.39 8.48
N ASN A 140 -10.82 -1.16 7.16
CA ASN A 140 -11.82 -0.26 6.58
C ASN A 140 -13.27 -0.71 6.90
N TYR A 141 -13.55 -2.01 6.87
CA TYR A 141 -14.87 -2.53 7.27
C TYR A 141 -15.10 -2.41 8.77
N LEU A 142 -14.10 -2.73 9.59
CA LEU A 142 -14.19 -2.63 11.05
C LEU A 142 -14.47 -1.18 11.50
N PHE A 143 -13.74 -0.20 10.95
CA PHE A 143 -13.90 1.21 11.29
C PHE A 143 -15.23 1.80 10.78
N LYS A 144 -15.86 1.18 9.77
CA LYS A 144 -17.23 1.52 9.35
C LYS A 144 -18.28 1.05 10.35
N MET A 145 -18.05 -0.09 11.01
CA MET A 145 -19.01 -0.68 11.95
C MET A 145 -18.97 -0.02 13.33
N VAL A 146 -17.82 0.53 13.74
CA VAL A 146 -17.65 1.15 15.05
C VAL A 146 -17.93 2.66 14.99
N ARG A 147 -19.13 3.08 15.39
CA ARG A 147 -19.40 4.48 15.77
C ARG A 147 -18.83 4.71 17.17
N ILE A 148 -17.68 5.36 17.26
CA ILE A 148 -17.23 5.97 18.52
C ILE A 148 -17.73 7.41 18.47
N GLU A 149 -18.77 7.71 19.24
CA GLU A 149 -19.28 9.08 19.38
C GLU A 149 -18.25 9.98 20.08
#